data_AF-A0A7N2LYH1-F1
#
_entry.id   AF-A0A7N2LYH1-F1
#
_cell.length_a   1.000
_cell.length_b   1.000
_cell.length_c   1.000
_cell.angle_alpha   90.00
_cell.angle_beta   90.00
_cell.angle_gamma   90.00
#
_symmetry.space_group_name_H-M   'P 1'
#
loop_
_entity.id
_entity.type
_entity.pdbx_description
1 polymer ?
#
loop_
_entity_poly.entity_id
_entity_poly.type
_entity_poly.pdbx_seq_one_letter_code
_entity_poly.pdbx_strand_id
1 'polypeptide(L)'
;MEDMPSQWVTNPNNISSTDLDQFNQTLNNLMGILITQVSLGSSSLNFAVGDASFSSSRKVYARVQCTPDISKTACRICLQGAVQDISNCCGETEGERVLRPSYIVRFESFKFYKSTFAKSHSLPSPPTSTQVIPPISDNSPPIKTGKGVSIFIRLVSRHIYCR
;
A
#
# COMPACT_ATOMS: atom_id res chain seq x y z
N MET A 1 -17.02 5.52 20.89
CA MET A 1 -18.05 5.14 19.92
C MET A 1 -17.48 4.00 19.10
N GLU A 2 -17.88 2.80 19.53
CA GLU A 2 -17.72 1.45 18.98
C GLU A 2 -16.60 1.21 17.97
N ASP A 3 -15.43 0.92 18.51
CA ASP A 3 -14.22 0.49 17.81
C ASP A 3 -14.21 -1.05 17.61
N MET A 4 -15.35 -1.66 17.24
CA MET A 4 -15.43 -3.09 16.94
C MET A 4 -16.74 -3.49 16.24
N PRO A 5 -16.72 -4.51 15.36
CA PRO A 5 -15.56 -5.32 15.01
C PRO A 5 -15.02 -4.99 13.59
N SER A 6 -13.72 -4.90 13.30
CA SER A 6 -12.57 -5.30 14.10
C SER A 6 -12.02 -6.68 13.74
N GLN A 7 -12.26 -7.22 12.55
CA GLN A 7 -11.84 -8.59 12.26
C GLN A 7 -10.59 -8.65 11.38
N TRP A 8 -9.56 -9.30 11.92
CA TRP A 8 -8.35 -9.70 11.23
C TRP A 8 -8.45 -11.18 10.90
N VAL A 9 -8.08 -11.56 9.68
CA VAL A 9 -8.11 -12.96 9.22
C VAL A 9 -6.81 -13.23 8.49
N THR A 10 -5.87 -13.80 9.23
CA THR A 10 -4.52 -14.12 8.79
C THR A 10 -4.48 -15.50 8.12
N ASN A 11 -3.71 -15.60 7.03
CA ASN A 11 -3.36 -16.88 6.43
C ASN A 11 -2.35 -17.57 7.36
N PRO A 12 -2.57 -18.84 7.75
CA PRO A 12 -1.68 -19.55 8.66
C PRO A 12 -0.29 -19.84 8.06
N ASN A 13 -0.12 -19.68 6.74
CA ASN A 13 1.15 -19.87 6.07
C ASN A 13 1.94 -18.56 6.00
N ASN A 14 3.27 -18.68 6.09
CA ASN A 14 4.21 -17.57 5.95
C ASN A 14 4.95 -17.65 4.61
N ILE A 15 5.37 -16.48 4.13
CA ILE A 15 6.30 -16.34 3.01
C ILE A 15 7.68 -16.85 3.45
N SER A 16 8.36 -17.57 2.56
CA SER A 16 9.75 -17.99 2.77
C SER A 16 10.65 -16.79 3.04
N SER A 17 11.60 -16.90 3.97
CA SER A 17 12.56 -15.84 4.29
C SER A 17 13.34 -15.33 3.08
N THR A 18 13.55 -16.17 2.06
CA THR A 18 14.24 -15.82 0.81
C THR A 18 13.42 -14.90 -0.09
N ASP A 19 12.10 -14.98 -0.02
CA ASP A 19 11.17 -14.19 -0.84
C ASP A 19 10.60 -12.97 -0.08
N LEU A 20 10.83 -12.88 1.23
CA LEU A 20 10.12 -11.99 2.15
C LEU A 20 10.28 -10.50 1.79
N ASP A 21 11.50 -10.04 1.54
CA ASP A 21 11.76 -8.63 1.20
C ASP A 21 11.09 -8.25 -0.12
N GLN A 22 11.25 -9.11 -1.14
CA GLN A 22 10.69 -8.88 -2.46
C GLN A 22 9.16 -8.91 -2.42
N PHE A 23 8.58 -9.84 -1.65
CA PHE A 23 7.15 -9.93 -1.39
C PHE A 23 6.61 -8.66 -0.72
N ASN A 24 7.22 -8.23 0.39
CA ASN A 24 6.77 -7.05 1.14
C ASN A 24 6.89 -5.76 0.33
N GLN A 25 7.96 -5.61 -0.44
CA GLN A 25 8.11 -4.47 -1.35
C GLN A 25 7.01 -4.47 -2.44
N THR A 26 6.76 -5.64 -3.05
CA THR A 26 5.74 -5.80 -4.10
C THR A 26 4.34 -5.55 -3.56
N LEU A 27 4.01 -6.08 -2.38
CA LEU A 27 2.73 -5.90 -1.72
C LEU A 27 2.47 -4.43 -1.37
N ASN A 28 3.46 -3.73 -0.78
CA ASN A 28 3.34 -2.32 -0.44
C ASN A 28 3.13 -1.44 -1.68
N ASN A 29 3.86 -1.71 -2.76
CA ASN A 29 3.70 -0.99 -4.02
C ASN A 29 2.29 -1.22 -4.61
N LEU A 30 1.87 -2.49 -4.69
CA LEU A 30 0.56 -2.87 -5.21
C LEU A 30 -0.57 -2.20 -4.40
N MET A 31 -0.51 -2.26 -3.06
CA MET A 31 -1.49 -1.60 -2.20
C MET A 31 -1.54 -0.08 -2.42
N GLY A 32 -0.39 0.59 -2.54
CA GLY A 32 -0.32 2.02 -2.81
C GLY A 32 -1.04 2.41 -4.11
N ILE A 33 -0.91 1.58 -5.15
CA ILE A 33 -1.58 1.78 -6.44
C ILE A 33 -3.08 1.59 -6.31
N LEU A 34 -3.54 0.49 -5.70
CA LEU A 34 -4.96 0.22 -5.51
C LEU A 34 -5.64 1.31 -4.66
N ILE A 35 -4.97 1.77 -3.60
CA ILE A 35 -5.43 2.88 -2.75
C ILE A 35 -5.55 4.17 -3.57
N THR A 36 -4.58 4.46 -4.44
CA THR A 36 -4.62 5.63 -5.32
C THR A 36 -5.82 5.56 -6.27
N GLN A 37 -6.11 4.39 -6.84
CA GLN A 37 -7.26 4.19 -7.74
C GLN A 37 -8.59 4.50 -7.06
N VAL A 38 -8.82 4.00 -5.84
CA VAL A 38 -10.06 4.29 -5.10
C VAL A 38 -10.14 5.73 -4.60
N SER A 39 -9.00 6.40 -4.42
CA SER A 39 -8.91 7.79 -3.95
C SER A 39 -9.15 8.82 -5.06
N LEU A 40 -8.73 8.52 -6.29
CA LEU A 40 -8.85 9.44 -7.42
C LEU A 40 -10.23 9.37 -8.10
N GLY A 41 -11.06 8.38 -7.77
CA GLY A 41 -12.40 8.21 -8.34
C GLY A 41 -12.42 7.78 -9.81
N SER A 42 -11.30 7.25 -10.31
CA SER A 42 -11.24 6.62 -11.64
C SER A 42 -12.02 5.31 -11.68
N SER A 43 -12.29 4.70 -10.53
CA SER A 43 -13.27 3.65 -10.36
C SER A 43 -14.58 4.28 -9.86
N SER A 44 -15.68 4.07 -10.59
CA SER A 44 -17.04 4.38 -10.11
C SER A 44 -17.43 3.52 -8.89
N LEU A 45 -16.61 2.52 -8.58
CA LEU A 45 -16.72 1.66 -7.42
C LEU A 45 -15.64 2.08 -6.43
N ASN A 46 -15.99 2.23 -5.15
CA ASN A 46 -15.04 2.45 -4.05
C ASN A 46 -14.20 1.18 -3.79
N PHE A 47 -13.69 0.53 -4.84
CA PHE A 47 -13.04 -0.77 -4.83
C PHE A 47 -12.04 -0.87 -5.97
N ALA A 48 -10.92 -1.54 -5.70
CA ALA A 48 -9.89 -1.88 -6.69
C ALA A 48 -9.28 -3.25 -6.36
N VAL A 49 -8.87 -3.97 -7.40
CA VAL A 49 -8.11 -5.23 -7.31
C VAL A 49 -6.93 -5.18 -8.27
N GLY A 50 -5.89 -5.92 -7.93
CA GLY A 50 -4.73 -6.09 -8.79
C GLY A 50 -3.83 -7.21 -8.30
N ASP A 51 -2.86 -7.54 -9.13
CA ASP A 51 -1.82 -8.51 -8.82
C ASP A 51 -0.46 -8.03 -9.32
N ALA A 52 0.58 -8.49 -8.64
CA ALA A 52 1.96 -8.21 -9.00
C ALA A 52 2.84 -9.44 -8.74
N SER A 53 3.78 -9.70 -9.64
CA SER A 53 4.77 -10.77 -9.48
C SER A 53 5.88 -10.30 -8.55
N PHE A 54 6.19 -11.10 -7.54
CA PHE A 54 7.37 -10.89 -6.68
C PHE A 54 8.49 -11.90 -6.96
N SER A 55 8.20 -12.97 -7.72
CA SER A 55 9.19 -13.90 -8.25
C SER A 55 8.80 -14.37 -9.66
N SER A 56 9.60 -15.25 -10.27
CA SER A 56 9.34 -15.77 -11.62
C SER A 56 8.03 -16.54 -11.77
N SER A 57 7.54 -17.13 -10.68
CA SER A 57 6.35 -18.00 -10.68
C SER A 57 5.30 -17.62 -9.63
N ARG A 58 5.61 -16.69 -8.72
CA ARG A 58 4.71 -16.32 -7.63
C ARG A 58 4.22 -14.88 -7.77
N LYS A 59 2.96 -14.69 -7.38
CA LYS A 59 2.26 -13.40 -7.40
C LYS A 59 1.59 -13.15 -6.06
N VAL A 60 1.44 -11.88 -5.73
CA VAL A 60 0.53 -11.42 -4.69
C VAL A 60 -0.70 -10.82 -5.34
N TYR A 61 -1.87 -11.16 -4.81
CA TYR A 61 -3.16 -10.65 -5.26
C TYR A 61 -3.72 -9.77 -4.15
N ALA A 62 -4.22 -8.58 -4.48
CA ALA A 62 -4.70 -7.63 -3.50
C ALA A 62 -6.05 -7.01 -3.89
N ARG A 63 -6.79 -6.61 -2.87
CA ARG A 63 -8.06 -5.90 -2.94
C ARG A 63 -8.08 -4.82 -1.86
N VAL A 64 -8.57 -3.66 -2.26
CA VAL A 64 -9.03 -2.62 -1.32
C VAL A 64 -10.45 -2.23 -1.65
N GLN A 65 -11.26 -1.96 -0.63
CA GLN A 65 -12.61 -1.46 -0.76
C GLN A 65 -12.94 -0.49 0.37
N CYS A 66 -13.71 0.54 0.06
CA CYS A 66 -14.36 1.43 1.00
C CYS A 66 -15.87 1.40 0.80
N THR A 67 -16.63 1.73 1.83
CA THR A 67 -18.09 1.88 1.72
C THR A 67 -18.46 3.18 0.98
N PRO A 68 -19.70 3.32 0.49
CA PRO A 68 -20.14 4.55 -0.20
C PRO A 68 -20.21 5.80 0.69
N ASP A 69 -20.34 5.64 2.01
CA ASP A 69 -20.57 6.72 2.98
C ASP A 69 -19.27 7.37 3.49
N ILE A 70 -18.11 6.74 3.28
CA ILE A 70 -16.81 7.32 3.64
C ILE A 70 -16.27 8.20 2.50
N SER A 71 -15.76 9.39 2.86
CA SER A 71 -15.12 10.28 1.87
C SER A 71 -13.86 9.64 1.26
N LYS A 72 -13.53 9.99 0.01
CA LYS A 72 -12.31 9.50 -0.67
C LYS A 72 -11.03 9.76 0.15
N THR A 73 -10.93 10.93 0.79
CA THR A 73 -9.78 11.28 1.63
C THR A 73 -9.69 10.41 2.88
N ALA A 74 -10.82 10.18 3.56
CA ALA A 74 -10.85 9.31 4.72
C ALA A 74 -10.55 7.85 4.31
N CYS A 75 -11.18 7.35 3.25
CA CYS A 75 -10.90 6.04 2.66
C CYS A 75 -9.40 5.83 2.42
N ARG A 76 -8.73 6.78 1.76
CA ARG A 76 -7.28 6.73 1.52
C ARG A 76 -6.49 6.55 2.81
N ILE A 77 -6.77 7.39 3.81
CA ILE A 77 -6.04 7.43 5.07
C ILE A 77 -6.26 6.15 5.87
N CYS A 78 -7.49 5.65 5.88
CA CYS A 78 -7.85 4.40 6.55
C CYS A 78 -7.17 3.18 5.93
N LEU A 79 -7.18 3.08 4.60
CA LEU A 79 -6.51 1.99 3.89
C LEU A 79 -4.98 2.05 4.07
N GLN A 80 -4.39 3.26 4.06
CA GLN A 80 -2.95 3.43 4.33
C GLN A 80 -2.57 3.00 5.75
N GLY A 81 -3.38 3.37 6.75
CA GLY A 81 -3.21 2.93 8.13
C GLY A 81 -3.25 1.41 8.25
N ALA A 82 -4.24 0.76 7.62
CA ALA A 82 -4.34 -0.69 7.64
C ALA A 82 -3.12 -1.40 7.02
N VAL A 83 -2.58 -0.89 5.90
CA VAL A 83 -1.36 -1.44 5.28
C VAL A 83 -0.13 -1.28 6.18
N GLN A 84 -0.04 -0.15 6.89
CA GLN A 84 1.02 0.07 7.88
C GLN A 84 0.89 -0.88 9.07
N ASP A 85 -0.32 -1.07 9.60
CA ASP A 85 -0.58 -1.99 10.70
C ASP A 85 -0.21 -3.44 10.33
N ILE A 86 -0.62 -3.89 9.13
CA ILE A 86 -0.25 -5.19 8.57
C ILE A 86 1.28 -5.33 8.52
N SER A 87 1.98 -4.32 8.00
CA SER A 87 3.44 -4.35 7.88
C SER A 87 4.13 -4.48 9.24
N ASN A 88 3.56 -3.87 10.28
CA ASN A 88 4.12 -3.87 11.63
C ASN A 88 3.83 -5.16 12.42
N CYS A 89 2.63 -5.74 12.29
CA CYS A 89 2.25 -6.92 13.09
C CYS A 89 2.52 -8.25 12.39
N CYS A 90 2.46 -8.25 11.06
CA CYS A 90 2.06 -9.43 10.31
C CYS A 90 2.79 -9.52 8.95
N GLY A 91 3.96 -8.89 8.82
CA GLY A 91 4.71 -8.76 7.56
C GLY A 91 5.26 -10.06 6.97
N GLU A 92 5.05 -11.22 7.60
CA GLU A 92 5.52 -12.52 7.13
C GLU A 92 4.41 -13.39 6.53
N THR A 93 3.13 -13.07 6.75
CA THR A 93 2.02 -13.92 6.30
C THR A 93 1.86 -13.90 4.78
N GLU A 94 1.46 -15.04 4.19
CA GLU A 94 1.10 -15.10 2.77
C GLU A 94 -0.23 -14.40 2.44
N GLY A 95 -1.03 -14.04 3.45
CA GLY A 95 -2.31 -13.39 3.25
C GLY A 95 -2.90 -12.82 4.53
N GLU A 96 -3.56 -11.67 4.41
CA GLU A 96 -4.24 -11.00 5.53
C GLU A 96 -5.55 -10.38 5.04
N ARG A 97 -6.56 -10.32 5.92
CA ARG A 97 -7.81 -9.61 5.66
C ARG A 97 -8.15 -8.75 6.85
N VAL A 98 -8.23 -7.44 6.62
CA VAL A 98 -8.72 -6.47 7.60
C VAL A 98 -10.14 -6.09 7.20
N LEU A 99 -11.11 -6.45 8.04
CA LEU A 99 -12.52 -6.14 7.87
C LEU A 99 -12.92 -5.09 8.91
N ARG A 100 -13.23 -3.90 8.42
CA ARG A 100 -13.70 -2.76 9.21
C ARG A 100 -15.01 -2.23 8.61
N PRO A 101 -15.86 -1.55 9.39
CA PRO A 101 -17.15 -1.09 8.89
C PRO A 101 -17.03 -0.21 7.64
N SER A 102 -16.05 0.70 7.61
CA SER A 102 -15.83 1.58 6.45
C SER A 102 -14.94 1.01 5.33
N TYR A 103 -14.15 -0.05 5.58
CA TYR A 103 -13.18 -0.51 4.59
C TYR A 103 -12.75 -1.97 4.73
N ILE A 104 -12.28 -2.53 3.63
CA ILE A 104 -11.68 -3.87 3.56
C ILE A 104 -10.32 -3.76 2.89
N VAL A 105 -9.31 -4.36 3.52
CA VAL A 105 -8.02 -4.68 2.89
C VAL A 105 -7.90 -6.20 2.83
N ARG A 106 -7.48 -6.73 1.70
CA ARG A 106 -7.17 -8.15 1.56
C ARG A 106 -5.99 -8.36 0.62
N PHE A 107 -5.05 -9.19 1.01
CA PHE A 107 -4.10 -9.81 0.09
C PHE A 107 -3.98 -11.30 0.35
N GLU A 108 -3.58 -12.04 -0.69
CA GLU A 108 -3.32 -13.48 -0.63
C GLU A 108 -2.26 -13.85 -1.69
N SER A 109 -1.56 -14.97 -1.47
CA SER A 109 -0.67 -15.60 -2.47
C SER A 109 -1.42 -16.31 -3.61
N PHE A 110 -2.76 -16.39 -3.53
CA PHE A 110 -3.63 -16.97 -4.56
C PHE A 110 -4.69 -15.99 -5.06
N LYS A 111 -5.15 -16.20 -6.30
CA LYS A 111 -6.19 -15.34 -6.91
C LYS A 111 -7.55 -15.60 -6.27
N PHE A 112 -8.18 -14.56 -5.73
CA PHE A 112 -9.50 -14.64 -5.08
C PHE A 112 -10.59 -13.78 -5.74
N TYR A 113 -10.28 -13.09 -6.84
CA TYR A 113 -11.24 -12.27 -7.61
C TYR A 113 -11.36 -12.74 -9.07
N LYS A 114 -12.52 -12.48 -9.69
CA LYS A 114 -12.76 -12.79 -11.10
C LYS A 114 -11.99 -11.84 -12.01
N SER A 115 -11.49 -12.35 -13.14
CA SER A 115 -10.61 -11.60 -14.05
C SER A 115 -11.26 -10.37 -14.70
N THR A 116 -12.59 -10.30 -14.76
CA THR A 116 -13.32 -9.13 -15.28
C THR A 116 -13.07 -7.87 -14.46
N PHE A 117 -12.75 -8.00 -13.17
CA PHE A 117 -12.42 -6.88 -12.27
C PHE A 117 -10.94 -6.47 -12.36
N ALA A 118 -10.09 -7.34 -12.89
CA ALA A 118 -8.63 -7.19 -12.93
C ALA A 118 -8.11 -6.39 -14.13
N LYS A 119 -9.00 -5.91 -15.01
CA LYS A 119 -8.64 -5.25 -16.28
C LYS A 119 -7.95 -3.89 -16.11
N SER A 120 -7.62 -3.54 -14.88
CA SER A 120 -7.01 -2.28 -14.50
C SER A 120 -5.63 -2.55 -13.88
N HIS A 121 -4.59 -2.55 -14.72
CA HIS A 121 -3.19 -2.30 -14.35
C HIS A 121 -2.40 -3.48 -13.73
N SER A 122 -1.98 -4.43 -14.57
CA SER A 122 -0.75 -5.17 -14.30
C SER A 122 0.43 -4.19 -14.24
N LEU A 123 1.20 -4.21 -13.15
CA LEU A 123 2.37 -3.35 -13.02
C LEU A 123 3.44 -3.72 -14.05
N PRO A 124 4.10 -2.75 -14.72
CA PRO A 124 5.28 -3.04 -15.52
C PRO A 124 6.38 -3.63 -14.62
N SER A 125 7.02 -4.71 -15.08
CA SER A 125 8.14 -5.36 -14.38
C SER A 125 9.28 -4.36 -14.09
N PRO A 126 10.01 -4.50 -12.97
CA PRO A 126 11.11 -3.61 -12.61
C PRO A 126 12.25 -3.67 -13.66
N PRO A 127 12.93 -2.54 -13.96
CA PRO A 127 14.04 -2.50 -14.90
C PRO A 127 15.28 -3.19 -14.32
N THR A 128 15.95 -4.01 -15.15
CA THR A 128 17.24 -4.63 -14.86
C THR A 128 18.31 -3.56 -14.64
N SER A 129 18.85 -3.46 -13.42
CA SER A 129 19.93 -2.54 -13.07
C SER A 129 21.26 -3.04 -13.65
N THR A 130 21.80 -2.32 -14.62
CA THR A 130 23.21 -2.45 -15.01
C THR A 130 23.96 -1.29 -14.37
N GLN A 131 24.68 -1.56 -13.29
CA GLN A 131 25.57 -0.57 -12.66
C GLN A 131 26.77 -0.31 -13.56
N VAL A 132 26.98 0.95 -13.94
CA VAL A 132 28.31 1.47 -14.29
C VAL A 132 28.46 2.81 -13.57
N ILE A 133 29.30 2.83 -12.55
CA ILE A 133 29.71 4.04 -11.81
C ILE A 133 30.89 4.68 -12.56
N PRO A 134 30.85 6.00 -12.87
CA PRO A 134 32.05 6.79 -13.10
C PRO A 134 32.46 7.59 -11.86
N PRO A 135 33.73 7.99 -11.75
CA PRO A 135 34.36 8.46 -10.51
C PRO A 135 33.96 9.89 -10.13
N ILE A 136 33.93 10.11 -8.82
CA ILE A 136 33.70 11.39 -8.13
C ILE A 136 34.87 12.34 -8.43
N SER A 137 34.57 13.58 -8.84
CA SER A 137 35.51 14.69 -8.79
C SER A 137 34.85 15.87 -8.07
N ASP A 138 35.36 16.14 -6.88
CA ASP A 138 35.09 17.32 -6.06
C ASP A 138 35.34 18.61 -6.85
N ASN A 139 34.44 19.58 -6.68
CA ASN A 139 34.74 21.01 -6.46
C ASN A 139 33.45 21.85 -6.46
N SER A 140 33.00 22.31 -5.29
CA SER A 140 32.22 23.56 -5.24
C SER A 140 32.35 24.32 -3.91
N PRO A 141 32.26 25.66 -3.94
CA PRO A 141 32.66 26.57 -2.86
C PRO A 141 31.58 26.75 -1.77
N PRO A 142 31.90 27.40 -0.63
CA PRO A 142 31.00 27.45 0.52
C PRO A 142 29.77 28.35 0.27
N ILE A 143 28.57 27.77 0.41
CA ILE A 143 27.29 28.49 0.39
C ILE A 143 27.03 29.10 1.77
N LYS A 144 26.78 30.41 1.78
CA LYS A 144 26.48 31.23 2.96
C LYS A 144 25.09 30.91 3.53
N THR A 145 25.02 30.86 4.85
CA THR A 145 23.83 30.57 5.68
C THR A 145 22.78 31.68 5.58
N GLY A 146 21.61 31.37 4.99
CA GLY A 146 20.40 32.18 5.04
C GLY A 146 19.44 31.66 6.13
N LYS A 147 18.97 32.55 7.01
CA LYS A 147 18.06 32.24 8.12
C LYS A 147 16.66 31.90 7.58
N GLY A 148 16.22 30.65 7.78
CA GLY A 148 14.88 30.19 7.44
C GLY A 148 13.84 30.59 8.50
N VAL A 149 12.79 31.28 8.05
CA VAL A 149 11.58 31.59 8.83
C VAL A 149 10.82 30.28 9.07
N SER A 150 10.59 29.94 10.34
CA SER A 150 9.86 28.73 10.71
C SER A 150 8.35 28.98 10.61
N ILE A 151 7.74 28.54 9.51
CA ILE A 151 6.28 28.48 9.37
C ILE A 151 5.79 27.27 10.18
N PHE A 152 5.20 27.53 11.34
CA PHE A 152 4.49 26.52 12.11
C PHE A 152 3.17 26.17 11.41
N ILE A 153 3.19 25.15 10.56
CA ILE A 153 1.96 24.51 10.10
C ILE A 153 1.34 23.84 11.33
N ARG A 154 0.26 24.40 11.87
CA ARG A 154 -0.54 23.70 12.89
C ARG A 154 -1.18 22.48 12.23
N LEU A 155 -0.62 21.30 12.50
CA LEU A 155 -1.28 20.02 12.24
C LEU A 155 -2.57 20.00 13.07
N VAL A 156 -3.70 20.31 12.44
CA VAL A 156 -5.01 20.01 13.02
C VAL A 156 -5.12 18.49 12.98
N SER A 157 -4.87 17.82 14.12
CA SER A 157 -5.16 16.40 14.30
C SER A 157 -6.66 16.19 14.25
N ARG A 158 -7.22 16.24 13.04
CA ARG A 158 -8.54 15.67 12.78
C ARG A 158 -8.34 14.19 12.99
N HIS A 159 -8.88 13.66 14.08
CA HIS A 159 -9.11 12.22 14.19
C HIS A 159 -10.00 11.86 13.01
N ILE A 160 -9.39 11.34 11.94
CA ILE A 160 -10.12 10.82 10.80
C ILE A 160 -10.66 9.49 11.28
N TYR A 161 -11.92 9.51 11.70
CA TYR A 161 -12.61 8.31 12.10
C TYR A 161 -12.87 7.47 10.84
N CYS A 162 -12.11 6.38 10.76
CA CYS A 162 -12.41 5.24 9.91
C CYS A 162 -13.58 4.51 10.58
N ARG A 163 -14.79 4.99 10.31
CA ARG A 163 -16.02 4.55 10.97
C ARG A 163 -16.23 3.03 10.91
#